data_AF-S8AVG6-F1
#
_entry.id   AF-S8AVG6-F1
#
_cell.length_a   1.000
_cell.length_b   1.000
_cell.length_c   1.000
_cell.angle_alpha   90.00
_cell.angle_beta   90.00
_cell.angle_gamma   90.00
#
_symmetry.space_group_name_H-M   'P 1'
#
loop_
_entity.id
_entity.type
_entity.pdbx_description
1 polymer ?
#
loop_
_entity_poly.entity_id
_entity_poly.type
_entity_poly.pdbx_seq_one_letter_code
_entity_poly.pdbx_strand_id
1 'polypeptide(L)'
;MKVGNLFLVAGAAGTAMASPFQWFGINESGPEFGEGNLPGVWGKDYIFPDAGAMQTLAKTGMNIFRVQFLMERLTPSGMTGSFDEDYLQNLTSTVNTITQAGGYAVIDPHNFGRFNGAVITSTADFQSFWKNVAGRFKSNARVIFDTNNEYHDMDQTLVLNLNQAAINGIRAAGATSQYIFVEGNSYTGAWTWTTVNDNLKNLQDPQDKIVYEMHQYLDSDGSGTHEACVSTTIGKERVTAATQWLIDNGKVGILGEFAGGVNDQCKTAITGMLDYLAAHNDVWKGAVWWAAGPWWGDYMFNMEPSTGVAYTGILPILKKYI
;
A
#
# COMPACT_ATOMS: atom_id res chain seq x y z
N MET A 1 6.83 -3.41 -70.12
CA MET A 1 7.97 -3.53 -69.18
C MET A 1 7.53 -2.89 -67.86
N LYS A 2 7.92 -3.50 -66.73
CA LYS A 2 7.18 -3.59 -65.45
C LYS A 2 6.81 -2.24 -64.78
N VAL A 3 5.55 -2.14 -64.35
CA VAL A 3 5.08 -1.19 -63.32
C VAL A 3 5.36 -1.85 -61.96
N GLY A 4 6.20 -1.23 -61.13
CA GLY A 4 6.55 -1.72 -59.80
C GLY A 4 5.52 -1.26 -58.77
N ASN A 5 4.84 -2.21 -58.12
CA ASN A 5 4.00 -1.94 -56.95
C ASN A 5 4.86 -1.65 -55.73
N LEU A 6 4.75 -0.43 -55.20
CA LEU A 6 5.30 -0.06 -53.91
C LEU A 6 4.29 -0.44 -52.83
N PHE A 7 4.58 -1.50 -52.06
CA PHE A 7 3.81 -1.84 -50.86
C PHE A 7 4.32 -0.97 -49.71
N LEU A 8 3.48 -0.05 -49.21
CA LEU A 8 3.68 0.55 -47.89
C LEU A 8 3.28 -0.47 -46.82
N VAL A 9 4.25 -0.92 -46.03
CA VAL A 9 4.00 -1.62 -44.78
C VAL A 9 3.77 -0.56 -43.70
N ALA A 10 2.52 -0.34 -43.33
CA ALA A 10 2.20 0.45 -42.13
C ALA A 10 2.58 -0.39 -40.91
N GLY A 11 3.67 -0.01 -40.23
CA GLY A 11 3.99 -0.55 -38.92
C GLY A 11 2.87 -0.19 -37.94
N ALA A 12 2.24 -1.21 -37.34
CA ALA A 12 1.36 -1.00 -36.21
C ALA A 12 2.20 -0.41 -35.06
N ALA A 13 2.09 0.90 -34.86
CA ALA A 13 2.52 1.51 -33.61
C ALA A 13 1.68 0.85 -32.51
N GLY A 14 2.31 0.01 -31.70
CA GLY A 14 1.67 -0.54 -30.51
C GLY A 14 1.21 0.63 -29.65
N THR A 15 -0.11 0.83 -29.57
CA THR A 15 -0.69 1.73 -28.58
C THR A 15 -0.22 1.25 -27.23
N ALA A 16 0.52 2.08 -26.49
CA ALA A 16 0.75 1.83 -25.08
C ALA A 16 -0.62 1.61 -24.44
N MET A 17 -0.88 0.37 -23.99
CA MET A 17 -2.12 0.04 -23.29
C MET A 17 -2.09 0.87 -22.00
N ALA A 18 -3.11 1.68 -21.77
CA ALA A 18 -3.25 2.37 -20.49
C ALA A 18 -3.31 1.32 -19.37
N SER A 19 -2.70 1.63 -18.21
CA SER A 19 -2.77 0.75 -17.04
C SER A 19 -4.23 0.33 -16.78
N PRO A 20 -4.48 -0.96 -16.48
CA PRO A 20 -5.82 -1.42 -16.14
C PRO A 20 -6.28 -0.92 -14.77
N PHE A 21 -5.38 -0.33 -13.96
CA PHE A 21 -5.64 0.10 -12.60
C PHE A 21 -5.61 1.63 -12.48
N GLN A 22 -6.31 2.14 -11.47
CA GLN A 22 -6.19 3.55 -11.07
C GLN A 22 -4.81 3.81 -10.43
N TRP A 23 -4.34 2.85 -9.63
CA TRP A 23 -3.07 2.94 -8.91
C TRP A 23 -2.26 1.66 -9.08
N PHE A 24 -0.97 1.81 -9.40
CA PHE A 24 -0.02 0.70 -9.35
C PHE A 24 1.32 1.23 -8.87
N GLY A 25 1.91 0.56 -7.89
CA GLY A 25 3.05 1.15 -7.21
C GLY A 25 3.76 0.25 -6.22
N ILE A 26 4.32 0.89 -5.20
CA ILE A 26 5.37 0.30 -4.37
C ILE A 26 5.32 0.83 -2.94
N ASN A 27 5.61 -0.03 -1.97
CA ASN A 27 5.88 0.34 -0.59
C ASN A 27 7.30 0.92 -0.47
N GLU A 28 7.45 1.97 0.31
CA GLU A 28 8.71 2.70 0.53
C GLU A 28 9.06 2.66 2.03
N SER A 29 9.66 1.54 2.41
CA SER A 29 10.03 1.21 3.78
C SER A 29 11.34 1.85 4.22
N GLY A 30 11.52 1.89 5.53
CA GLY A 30 12.68 2.45 6.21
C GLY A 30 12.28 3.20 7.48
N PRO A 31 11.31 4.13 7.47
CA PRO A 31 11.02 4.97 8.64
C PRO A 31 10.44 4.19 9.82
N GLU A 32 9.96 2.97 9.56
CA GLU A 32 9.44 1.99 10.51
C GLU A 32 10.48 1.02 11.07
N PHE A 33 11.64 0.86 10.42
CA PHE A 33 12.66 -0.12 10.81
C PHE A 33 13.17 0.06 12.26
N GLY A 34 13.69 -0.99 12.87
CA GLY A 34 14.29 -0.89 14.20
C GLY A 34 13.27 -0.62 15.32
N GLU A 35 12.09 -1.23 15.22
CA GLU A 35 10.94 -1.04 16.13
C GLU A 35 11.26 -1.26 17.62
N GLY A 36 12.29 -2.05 17.93
CA GLY A 36 12.76 -2.25 19.31
C GLY A 36 13.46 -1.04 19.94
N ASN A 37 13.81 -0.02 19.14
CA ASN A 37 14.51 1.19 19.57
C ASN A 37 13.60 2.41 19.35
N LEU A 38 12.88 2.83 20.40
CA LEU A 38 11.97 3.97 20.38
C LEU A 38 12.47 5.13 21.25
N PRO A 39 12.50 6.38 20.73
CA PRO A 39 12.17 6.77 19.35
C PRO A 39 13.23 6.32 18.33
N GLY A 40 14.40 5.88 18.79
CA GLY A 40 15.52 5.50 17.92
C GLY A 40 16.23 6.71 17.31
N VAL A 41 17.24 6.45 16.48
CA VAL A 41 18.10 7.47 15.86
C VAL A 41 18.07 7.32 14.35
N TRP A 42 17.71 8.40 13.65
CA TRP A 42 17.74 8.45 12.18
C TRP A 42 19.16 8.18 11.63
N GLY A 43 19.25 7.38 10.58
CA GLY A 43 20.52 6.94 9.99
C GLY A 43 21.21 5.82 10.77
N LYS A 44 20.62 5.33 11.86
CA LYS A 44 21.08 4.16 12.61
C LYS A 44 19.99 3.11 12.80
N ASP A 45 18.87 3.50 13.40
CA ASP A 45 17.76 2.59 13.71
C ASP A 45 16.72 2.57 12.58
N TYR A 46 16.55 3.70 11.89
CA TYR A 46 15.64 3.87 10.75
C TYR A 46 16.19 4.86 9.73
N ILE A 47 15.60 4.87 8.53
CA ILE A 47 15.98 5.74 7.41
C ILE A 47 14.74 6.18 6.64
N PHE A 48 14.78 7.30 5.93
CA PHE A 48 13.68 7.68 5.04
C PHE A 48 13.98 7.28 3.59
N PRO A 49 12.96 7.00 2.76
CA PRO A 49 13.13 6.59 1.37
C PRO A 49 13.98 7.56 0.54
N ASP A 50 14.79 7.04 -0.37
CA ASP A 50 15.64 7.86 -1.23
C ASP A 50 14.84 8.51 -2.37
N ALA A 51 14.98 9.83 -2.51
CA ALA A 51 14.25 10.58 -3.54
C ALA A 51 14.63 10.17 -4.97
N GLY A 52 15.89 9.80 -5.22
CA GLY A 52 16.36 9.35 -6.52
C GLY A 52 15.82 7.96 -6.89
N ALA A 53 15.75 7.05 -5.92
CA ALA A 53 15.12 5.74 -6.04
C ALA A 53 13.62 5.87 -6.35
N MET A 54 12.88 6.65 -5.55
CA MET A 54 11.46 6.94 -5.81
C MET A 54 11.22 7.53 -7.20
N GLN A 55 12.06 8.49 -7.64
CA GLN A 55 11.98 9.03 -9.00
C GLN A 55 12.28 7.98 -10.09
N THR A 56 13.17 7.04 -9.82
CA THR A 56 13.49 5.95 -10.74
C THR A 56 12.31 4.99 -10.88
N LEU A 57 11.66 4.64 -9.77
CA LEU A 57 10.43 3.84 -9.76
C LEU A 57 9.28 4.56 -10.45
N ALA A 58 9.08 5.86 -10.19
CA ALA A 58 8.06 6.66 -10.87
C ALA A 58 8.25 6.69 -12.40
N LYS A 59 9.51 6.73 -12.89
CA LYS A 59 9.81 6.66 -14.33
C LYS A 59 9.47 5.31 -14.98
N THR A 60 9.22 4.26 -14.19
CA THR A 60 8.69 2.99 -14.72
C THR A 60 7.18 3.08 -15.03
N GLY A 61 6.51 4.14 -14.57
CA GLY A 61 5.07 4.40 -14.68
C GLY A 61 4.34 4.35 -13.33
N MET A 62 5.00 3.85 -12.26
CA MET A 62 4.37 3.72 -10.94
C MET A 62 3.86 5.08 -10.46
N ASN A 63 2.64 5.09 -9.92
CA ASN A 63 1.93 6.33 -9.61
C ASN A 63 1.41 6.41 -8.16
N ILE A 64 1.66 5.39 -7.33
CA ILE A 64 1.33 5.37 -5.91
C ILE A 64 2.54 4.83 -5.11
N PHE A 65 2.80 5.42 -3.95
CA PHE A 65 3.89 5.05 -3.06
C PHE A 65 3.34 5.01 -1.64
N ARG A 66 3.40 3.86 -0.98
CA ARG A 66 2.94 3.70 0.42
C ARG A 66 4.14 3.83 1.35
N VAL A 67 4.13 4.86 2.18
CA VAL A 67 5.26 5.27 3.02
C VAL A 67 4.99 4.86 4.45
N GLN A 68 5.70 3.83 4.90
CA GLN A 68 5.65 3.30 6.26
C GLN A 68 6.23 4.31 7.25
N PHE A 69 5.66 4.39 8.46
CA PHE A 69 6.24 5.09 9.61
C PHE A 69 5.71 4.55 10.93
N LEU A 70 6.42 4.76 12.06
CA LEU A 70 5.90 4.41 13.39
C LEU A 70 5.21 5.60 14.06
N MET A 71 4.00 5.37 14.59
CA MET A 71 3.25 6.34 15.39
C MET A 71 4.08 6.87 16.58
N GLU A 72 4.85 6.02 17.24
CA GLU A 72 5.68 6.34 18.41
C GLU A 72 6.83 7.27 18.08
N ARG A 73 7.35 7.21 16.84
CA ARG A 73 8.38 8.16 16.39
C ARG A 73 7.76 9.50 16.03
N LEU A 74 6.55 9.48 15.48
CA LEU A 74 5.84 10.70 15.14
C LEU A 74 5.32 11.44 16.39
N THR A 75 4.80 10.72 17.40
CA THR A 75 4.27 11.29 18.65
C THR A 75 4.89 10.61 19.89
N PRO A 76 6.16 10.90 20.23
CA PRO A 76 6.92 10.14 21.23
C PRO A 76 6.40 10.26 22.67
N SER A 77 5.68 11.33 23.00
CA SER A 77 5.08 11.51 24.31
C SER A 77 3.73 10.78 24.49
N GLY A 78 3.23 10.11 23.43
CA GLY A 78 1.94 9.45 23.40
C GLY A 78 1.09 9.89 22.20
N MET A 79 0.10 9.07 21.84
CA MET A 79 -0.73 9.20 20.63
C MET A 79 -1.39 10.57 20.43
N THR A 80 -1.76 11.27 21.50
CA THR A 80 -2.35 12.63 21.45
C THR A 80 -1.34 13.74 21.71
N GLY A 81 -0.06 13.39 21.82
CA GLY A 81 1.04 14.30 22.11
C GLY A 81 1.41 15.18 20.91
N SER A 82 2.37 16.08 21.15
CA SER A 82 2.99 16.86 20.09
C SER A 82 3.78 15.96 19.14
N PHE A 83 3.93 16.41 17.90
CA PHE A 83 4.81 15.73 16.96
C PHE A 83 6.28 15.92 17.32
N ASP A 84 7.07 14.90 17.03
CA ASP A 84 8.49 15.10 16.77
C ASP A 84 8.62 15.83 15.42
N GLU A 85 9.03 17.10 15.46
CA GLU A 85 9.03 17.94 14.26
C GLU A 85 10.12 17.54 13.25
N ASP A 86 11.24 16.94 13.69
CA ASP A 86 12.29 16.46 12.79
C ASP A 86 11.82 15.20 12.03
N TYR A 87 11.18 14.26 12.74
CA TYR A 87 10.58 13.07 12.11
C TYR A 87 9.46 13.45 11.15
N LEU A 88 8.58 14.37 11.57
CA LEU A 88 7.50 14.88 10.73
C LEU A 88 8.03 15.64 9.50
N GLN A 89 9.11 16.41 9.64
CA GLN A 89 9.74 17.08 8.51
C GLN A 89 10.23 16.07 7.46
N ASN A 90 10.87 14.99 7.91
CA ASN A 90 11.35 13.94 7.00
C ASN A 90 10.20 13.18 6.31
N LEU A 91 9.14 12.83 7.06
CA LEU A 91 7.93 12.23 6.48
C LEU A 91 7.29 13.17 5.46
N THR A 92 7.15 14.45 5.80
CA THR A 92 6.58 15.47 4.93
C THR A 92 7.42 15.66 3.66
N SER A 93 8.75 15.62 3.77
CA SER A 93 9.67 15.71 2.62
C SER A 93 9.48 14.55 1.65
N THR A 94 9.34 13.33 2.18
CA THR A 94 9.08 12.11 1.40
C THR A 94 7.74 12.20 0.67
N VAL A 95 6.65 12.53 1.39
CA VAL A 95 5.31 12.75 0.83
C VAL A 95 5.30 13.82 -0.25
N ASN A 96 5.99 14.95 -0.02
CA ASN A 96 6.09 16.03 -1.00
C ASN A 96 6.86 15.62 -2.25
N THR A 97 7.93 14.83 -2.10
CA THR A 97 8.70 14.31 -3.24
C THR A 97 7.80 13.51 -4.18
N ILE A 98 7.00 12.60 -3.63
CA ILE A 98 6.05 11.78 -4.38
C ILE A 98 4.98 12.65 -5.04
N THR A 99 4.32 13.51 -4.25
CA THR A 99 3.13 14.24 -4.71
C THR A 99 3.45 15.39 -5.67
N GLN A 100 4.61 16.04 -5.55
CA GLN A 100 5.08 17.06 -6.50
C GLN A 100 5.50 16.45 -7.85
N ALA A 101 5.92 15.18 -7.87
CA ALA A 101 6.13 14.41 -9.08
C ALA A 101 4.82 13.92 -9.73
N GLY A 102 3.66 14.18 -9.10
CA GLY A 102 2.36 13.78 -9.58
C GLY A 102 1.90 12.37 -9.16
N GLY A 103 2.65 11.69 -8.29
CA GLY A 103 2.24 10.42 -7.68
C GLY A 103 1.30 10.62 -6.49
N TYR A 104 0.69 9.53 -6.01
CA TYR A 104 -0.04 9.48 -4.75
C TYR A 104 0.86 8.96 -3.63
N ALA A 105 0.83 9.61 -2.47
CA ALA A 105 1.56 9.18 -1.29
C ALA A 105 0.57 8.64 -0.26
N VAL A 106 0.63 7.35 0.04
CA VAL A 106 -0.11 6.76 1.16
C VAL A 106 0.74 6.94 2.42
N ILE A 107 0.14 7.50 3.46
CA ILE A 107 0.78 7.67 4.77
C ILE A 107 0.30 6.52 5.65
N ASP A 108 1.19 5.56 5.93
CA ASP A 108 0.92 4.32 6.64
C ASP A 108 1.57 4.34 8.05
N PRO A 109 0.78 4.51 9.13
CA PRO A 109 1.24 4.18 10.47
C PRO A 109 1.34 2.66 10.60
N HIS A 110 2.57 2.16 10.48
CA HIS A 110 2.91 0.74 10.39
C HIS A 110 2.94 0.06 11.76
N ASN A 111 1.76 -0.02 12.39
CA ASN A 111 1.65 -0.16 13.84
C ASN A 111 0.81 -1.36 14.31
N PHE A 112 0.22 -2.16 13.42
CA PHE A 112 -0.45 -3.41 13.78
C PHE A 112 -1.62 -3.23 14.76
N GLY A 113 -2.29 -2.08 14.73
CA GLY A 113 -3.33 -1.70 15.70
C GLY A 113 -2.82 -1.45 17.12
N ARG A 114 -1.51 -1.22 17.28
CA ARG A 114 -0.81 -1.12 18.57
C ARG A 114 -0.01 0.17 18.68
N PHE A 115 0.11 0.66 19.91
CA PHE A 115 0.96 1.80 20.26
C PHE A 115 1.74 1.45 21.53
N ASN A 116 3.07 1.58 21.49
CA ASN A 116 4.01 1.07 22.50
C ASN A 116 3.77 -0.42 22.82
N GLY A 117 3.49 -1.22 21.77
CA GLY A 117 3.22 -2.66 21.88
C GLY A 117 1.85 -3.04 22.47
N ALA A 118 1.06 -2.08 22.94
CA ALA A 118 -0.27 -2.33 23.48
C ALA A 118 -1.36 -2.07 22.42
N VAL A 119 -2.40 -2.90 22.42
CA VAL A 119 -3.58 -2.71 21.56
C VAL A 119 -4.18 -1.31 21.79
N ILE A 120 -4.43 -0.58 20.71
CA ILE A 120 -5.09 0.72 20.76
C ILE A 120 -6.57 0.49 21.10
N THR A 121 -6.97 0.79 22.32
CA THR A 121 -8.37 0.60 22.78
C THR A 121 -9.17 1.91 22.79
N SER A 122 -8.50 3.06 22.81
CA SER A 122 -9.12 4.37 22.86
C SER A 122 -9.36 4.93 21.45
N THR A 123 -10.60 4.82 20.97
CA THR A 123 -11.02 5.42 19.69
C THR A 123 -10.93 6.95 19.71
N ALA A 124 -11.08 7.59 20.87
CA ALA A 124 -10.96 9.04 21.02
C ALA A 124 -9.50 9.51 20.83
N ASP A 125 -8.53 8.79 21.38
CA ASP A 125 -7.11 9.11 21.20
C ASP A 125 -6.69 8.84 19.75
N PHE A 126 -7.16 7.75 19.16
CA PHE A 126 -6.88 7.43 17.76
C PHE A 126 -7.50 8.43 16.78
N GLN A 127 -8.74 8.88 17.03
CA GLN A 127 -9.36 9.98 16.29
C GLN A 127 -8.55 11.27 16.41
N SER A 128 -8.02 11.56 17.60
CA SER A 128 -7.22 12.77 17.86
C SER A 128 -5.88 12.73 17.14
N PHE A 129 -5.20 11.57 17.17
CA PHE A 129 -4.00 11.32 16.37
C PHE A 129 -4.28 11.60 14.89
N TRP A 130 -5.32 10.98 14.34
CA TRP A 130 -5.67 11.13 12.93
C TRP A 130 -6.06 12.56 12.55
N LYS A 131 -6.77 13.27 13.42
CA LYS A 131 -7.07 14.68 13.22
C LYS A 131 -5.81 15.53 13.15
N ASN A 132 -4.84 15.27 14.03
CA ASN A 132 -3.58 16.01 14.06
C ASN A 132 -2.74 15.72 12.81
N VAL A 133 -2.59 14.44 12.42
CA VAL A 133 -1.80 14.02 11.25
C VAL A 133 -2.43 14.58 9.98
N ALA A 134 -3.72 14.32 9.75
CA ALA A 134 -4.42 14.80 8.56
C ALA A 134 -4.41 16.34 8.48
N GLY A 135 -4.39 17.04 9.61
CA GLY A 135 -4.27 18.49 9.67
C GLY A 135 -3.02 19.04 8.95
N ARG A 136 -1.91 18.28 8.96
CA ARG A 136 -0.65 18.64 8.28
C ARG A 136 -0.72 18.45 6.76
N PHE A 137 -1.55 17.53 6.28
CA PHE A 137 -1.62 17.13 4.87
C PHE A 137 -2.92 17.48 4.15
N LYS A 138 -3.88 18.12 4.84
CA LYS A 138 -5.26 18.34 4.36
C LYS A 138 -5.41 19.05 3.01
N SER A 139 -4.45 19.88 2.61
CA SER A 139 -4.48 20.58 1.31
C SER A 139 -3.85 19.79 0.17
N ASN A 140 -3.16 18.68 0.45
CA ASN A 140 -2.54 17.85 -0.56
C ASN A 140 -3.51 16.73 -1.00
N ALA A 141 -4.20 16.94 -2.12
CA ALA A 141 -5.18 15.99 -2.65
C ALA A 141 -4.56 14.68 -3.19
N ARG A 142 -3.22 14.59 -3.27
CA ARG A 142 -2.49 13.38 -3.66
C ARG A 142 -2.01 12.57 -2.46
N VAL A 143 -2.28 13.03 -1.24
CA VAL A 143 -2.13 12.20 -0.05
C VAL A 143 -3.32 11.24 0.06
N ILE A 144 -3.02 10.02 0.47
CA ILE A 144 -3.96 9.00 0.90
C ILE A 144 -3.61 8.67 2.36
N PHE A 145 -4.62 8.54 3.21
CA PHE A 145 -4.40 8.16 4.60
C PHE A 145 -4.75 6.70 4.77
N ASP A 146 -3.79 5.88 5.19
CA ASP A 146 -4.03 4.51 5.61
C ASP A 146 -4.23 4.51 7.12
N THR A 147 -5.34 3.94 7.60
CA THR A 147 -5.72 3.99 9.01
C THR A 147 -4.70 3.37 9.94
N ASN A 148 -4.14 2.20 9.60
CA ASN A 148 -3.10 1.50 10.35
C ASN A 148 -2.79 0.18 9.65
N ASN A 149 -1.50 -0.12 9.49
CA ASN A 149 -1.07 -1.41 8.97
C ASN A 149 -1.60 -2.58 9.79
N GLU A 150 -2.23 -3.54 9.12
CA GLU A 150 -2.42 -4.92 9.55
C GLU A 150 -2.91 -5.10 11.00
N TYR A 151 -4.13 -4.63 11.31
CA TYR A 151 -4.76 -5.02 12.57
C TYR A 151 -4.76 -6.56 12.72
N HIS A 152 -4.37 -7.06 13.89
CA HIS A 152 -4.34 -8.51 14.14
C HIS A 152 -4.52 -8.85 15.63
N ASP A 153 -5.08 -10.02 15.91
CA ASP A 153 -5.27 -10.56 17.27
C ASP A 153 -5.98 -9.56 18.20
N MET A 154 -6.97 -8.85 17.66
CA MET A 154 -7.75 -7.82 18.32
C MET A 154 -9.25 -8.10 18.20
N ASP A 155 -10.05 -7.49 19.08
CA ASP A 155 -11.51 -7.54 18.97
C ASP A 155 -11.98 -6.93 17.64
N GLN A 156 -12.84 -7.65 16.91
CA GLN A 156 -13.28 -7.25 15.57
C GLN A 156 -14.16 -5.99 15.58
N THR A 157 -14.88 -5.75 16.67
CA THR A 157 -15.68 -4.52 16.83
C THR A 157 -14.77 -3.33 17.10
N LEU A 158 -13.70 -3.52 17.86
CA LEU A 158 -12.67 -2.51 18.07
C LEU A 158 -11.99 -2.12 16.75
N VAL A 159 -11.60 -3.07 15.89
CA VAL A 159 -11.00 -2.78 14.57
C VAL A 159 -11.93 -1.90 13.71
N LEU A 160 -13.22 -2.24 13.64
CA LEU A 160 -14.23 -1.40 12.98
C LEU A 160 -14.28 0.02 13.57
N ASN A 161 -14.30 0.12 14.90
CA ASN A 161 -14.40 1.40 15.59
C ASN A 161 -13.14 2.27 15.42
N LEU A 162 -11.94 1.66 15.36
CA LEU A 162 -10.68 2.37 15.13
C LEU A 162 -10.63 2.93 13.70
N ASN A 163 -11.00 2.13 12.70
CA ASN A 163 -11.14 2.60 11.32
C ASN A 163 -12.12 3.77 11.22
N GLN A 164 -13.29 3.66 11.85
CA GLN A 164 -14.28 4.75 11.85
C GLN A 164 -13.76 6.01 12.59
N ALA A 165 -13.01 5.83 13.68
CA ALA A 165 -12.39 6.92 14.41
C ALA A 165 -11.32 7.64 13.58
N ALA A 166 -10.51 6.91 12.82
CA ALA A 166 -9.56 7.48 11.88
C ALA A 166 -10.27 8.32 10.81
N ILE A 167 -11.30 7.76 10.16
CA ILE A 167 -12.12 8.49 9.17
C ILE A 167 -12.66 9.78 9.77
N ASN A 168 -13.30 9.70 10.94
CA ASN A 168 -13.88 10.86 11.61
C ASN A 168 -12.82 11.93 11.91
N GLY A 169 -11.65 11.52 12.41
CA GLY A 169 -10.53 12.41 12.72
C GLY A 169 -9.98 13.12 11.49
N ILE A 170 -9.70 12.36 10.43
CA ILE A 170 -9.22 12.85 9.14
C ILE A 170 -10.19 13.89 8.56
N ARG A 171 -11.49 13.56 8.50
CA ARG A 171 -12.49 14.48 7.95
C ARG A 171 -12.68 15.71 8.84
N ALA A 172 -12.64 15.56 10.17
CA ALA A 172 -12.72 16.67 11.12
C ALA A 172 -11.51 17.64 11.05
N ALA A 173 -10.38 17.21 10.49
CA ALA A 173 -9.23 18.08 10.22
C ALA A 173 -9.41 18.96 8.97
N GLY A 174 -10.45 18.71 8.17
CA GLY A 174 -10.69 19.37 6.88
C GLY A 174 -10.04 18.67 5.68
N ALA A 175 -9.45 17.49 5.87
CA ALA A 175 -8.90 16.67 4.78
C ALA A 175 -10.03 15.92 4.07
N THR A 176 -10.73 16.60 3.16
CA THR A 176 -11.97 16.13 2.53
C THR A 176 -11.79 15.61 1.10
N SER A 177 -10.64 15.91 0.48
CA SER A 177 -10.36 15.49 -0.91
C SER A 177 -9.71 14.12 -1.02
N GLN A 178 -9.02 13.69 0.03
CA GLN A 178 -8.15 12.53 0.08
C GLN A 178 -8.95 11.22 0.20
N TYR A 179 -8.42 10.16 -0.39
CA TYR A 179 -8.86 8.79 -0.09
C TYR A 179 -8.42 8.37 1.30
N ILE A 180 -9.17 7.46 1.89
CA ILE A 180 -8.82 6.79 3.15
C ILE A 180 -8.79 5.30 2.88
N PHE A 181 -7.63 4.70 3.07
CA PHE A 181 -7.45 3.26 3.02
C PHE A 181 -7.75 2.70 4.41
N VAL A 182 -8.68 1.75 4.46
CA VAL A 182 -9.13 1.11 5.70
C VAL A 182 -8.66 -0.33 5.70
N GLU A 183 -8.12 -0.76 6.82
CA GLU A 183 -7.53 -2.09 6.98
C GLU A 183 -8.32 -2.94 7.97
N GLY A 184 -8.35 -4.23 7.70
CA GLY A 184 -9.05 -5.21 8.51
C GLY A 184 -8.17 -5.95 9.51
N ASN A 185 -8.82 -6.77 10.33
CA ASN A 185 -8.17 -7.71 11.23
C ASN A 185 -7.57 -8.88 10.44
N SER A 186 -6.86 -9.78 11.14
CA SER A 186 -6.12 -10.88 10.54
C SER A 186 -5.16 -10.41 9.44
N TYR A 187 -4.39 -9.37 9.77
CA TYR A 187 -3.37 -8.77 8.90
C TYR A 187 -3.96 -8.27 7.58
N THR A 188 -5.20 -7.79 7.63
CA THR A 188 -5.99 -7.33 6.47
C THR A 188 -6.00 -8.30 5.26
N GLY A 189 -5.76 -9.59 5.48
CA GLY A 189 -5.50 -10.55 4.41
C GLY A 189 -6.70 -10.77 3.48
N ALA A 190 -6.51 -10.67 2.16
CA ALA A 190 -7.60 -10.87 1.20
C ALA A 190 -8.21 -12.28 1.30
N TRP A 191 -7.37 -13.31 1.46
CA TRP A 191 -7.77 -14.71 1.60
C TRP A 191 -8.60 -15.04 2.85
N THR A 192 -8.52 -14.21 3.89
CA THR A 192 -9.25 -14.38 5.15
C THR A 192 -10.37 -13.34 5.31
N TRP A 193 -10.47 -12.39 4.39
CA TRP A 193 -11.34 -11.21 4.50
C TRP A 193 -12.79 -11.57 4.84
N THR A 194 -13.41 -12.45 4.06
CA THR A 194 -14.83 -12.81 4.24
C THR A 194 -15.10 -13.58 5.51
N THR A 195 -14.08 -14.19 6.13
CA THR A 195 -14.20 -14.96 7.37
C THR A 195 -14.18 -14.06 8.59
N VAL A 196 -13.51 -12.90 8.51
CA VAL A 196 -13.19 -12.06 9.69
C VAL A 196 -13.77 -10.66 9.57
N ASN A 197 -13.66 -10.03 8.41
CA ASN A 197 -13.78 -8.59 8.21
C ASN A 197 -15.13 -8.14 7.61
N ASP A 198 -16.14 -9.00 7.61
CA ASP A 198 -17.45 -8.67 7.03
C ASP A 198 -18.11 -7.42 7.68
N ASN A 199 -17.87 -7.15 8.96
CA ASN A 199 -18.42 -5.98 9.64
C ASN A 199 -17.88 -4.65 9.11
N LEU A 200 -16.75 -4.62 8.40
CA LEU A 200 -16.13 -3.40 7.87
C LEU A 200 -16.94 -2.77 6.73
N LYS A 201 -17.92 -3.48 6.13
CA LYS A 201 -18.87 -2.88 5.18
C LYS A 201 -19.68 -1.72 5.77
N ASN A 202 -19.76 -1.65 7.10
CA ASN A 202 -20.50 -0.65 7.86
C ASN A 202 -19.74 0.67 8.08
N LEU A 203 -18.47 0.76 7.65
CA LEU A 203 -17.71 2.00 7.69
C LEU A 203 -18.37 3.07 6.81
N GLN A 204 -18.36 4.31 7.29
CA GLN A 204 -18.99 5.44 6.62
C GLN A 204 -18.02 6.61 6.51
N ASP A 205 -17.95 7.21 5.34
CA ASP A 205 -17.20 8.42 5.06
C ASP A 205 -18.13 9.43 4.37
N PRO A 206 -18.30 10.65 4.91
CA PRO A 206 -19.12 11.68 4.26
C PRO A 206 -18.61 12.11 2.88
N GLN A 207 -17.36 11.77 2.52
CA GLN A 207 -16.77 12.07 1.21
C GLN A 207 -16.82 10.91 0.21
N ASP A 208 -17.31 9.75 0.64
CA ASP A 208 -17.41 8.51 -0.14
C ASP A 208 -16.08 8.12 -0.82
N LYS A 209 -14.96 8.14 -0.05
CA LYS A 209 -13.61 7.82 -0.53
C LYS A 209 -12.90 6.76 0.31
N ILE A 210 -13.68 5.83 0.88
CA ILE A 210 -13.13 4.63 1.51
C ILE A 210 -12.66 3.67 0.43
N VAL A 211 -11.45 3.11 0.60
CA VAL A 211 -10.95 1.98 -0.16
C VAL A 211 -10.51 0.91 0.83
N TYR A 212 -10.96 -0.33 0.66
CA TYR A 212 -10.60 -1.44 1.53
C TYR A 212 -9.22 -1.97 1.10
N GLU A 213 -8.21 -1.64 1.88
CA GLU A 213 -6.84 -2.10 1.65
C GLU A 213 -6.68 -3.50 2.22
N MET A 214 -6.25 -4.42 1.35
CA MET A 214 -6.01 -5.81 1.71
C MET A 214 -4.59 -6.20 1.32
N HIS A 215 -4.01 -7.13 2.06
CA HIS A 215 -2.67 -7.66 1.77
C HIS A 215 -2.77 -9.09 1.28
N GLN A 216 -1.86 -9.49 0.40
CA GLN A 216 -1.81 -10.86 -0.06
C GLN A 216 -0.40 -11.32 -0.45
N TYR A 217 0.15 -12.19 0.39
CA TYR A 217 1.33 -12.99 0.07
C TYR A 217 0.94 -14.38 -0.44
N LEU A 218 1.91 -15.09 -1.02
CA LEU A 218 1.68 -16.27 -1.85
C LEU A 218 2.31 -17.56 -1.28
N ASP A 219 3.06 -17.45 -0.18
CA ASP A 219 3.65 -18.54 0.57
C ASP A 219 2.62 -19.28 1.43
N SER A 220 3.00 -20.41 2.03
CA SER A 220 2.05 -21.37 2.62
C SER A 220 1.13 -20.79 3.67
N ASP A 221 1.64 -19.91 4.51
CA ASP A 221 0.90 -19.25 5.59
C ASP A 221 0.47 -17.83 5.26
N GLY A 222 0.80 -17.33 4.05
CA GLY A 222 0.43 -16.00 3.60
C GLY A 222 1.14 -14.88 4.37
N SER A 223 2.26 -15.16 5.04
CA SER A 223 3.03 -14.19 5.81
C SER A 223 4.01 -13.36 4.96
N GLY A 224 4.34 -13.80 3.75
CA GLY A 224 5.38 -13.12 2.96
C GLY A 224 6.79 -13.31 3.51
N THR A 225 7.05 -14.41 4.20
CA THR A 225 8.37 -14.68 4.81
C THR A 225 9.16 -15.77 4.08
N HIS A 226 8.61 -16.30 2.98
CA HIS A 226 9.26 -17.33 2.16
C HIS A 226 9.26 -16.98 0.67
N GLU A 227 10.33 -17.35 -0.02
CA GLU A 227 10.44 -17.17 -1.48
C GLU A 227 9.48 -18.06 -2.29
N ALA A 228 9.07 -19.19 -1.71
CA ALA A 228 8.26 -20.18 -2.39
C ALA A 228 6.77 -19.82 -2.34
N CYS A 229 6.15 -19.68 -3.50
CA CYS A 229 4.69 -19.61 -3.61
C CYS A 229 4.09 -21.02 -3.52
N VAL A 230 2.86 -21.17 -3.05
CA VAL A 230 2.21 -22.50 -2.91
C VAL A 230 1.99 -23.19 -4.27
N SER A 231 1.52 -22.43 -5.25
CA SER A 231 1.23 -22.93 -6.61
C SER A 231 1.30 -21.78 -7.61
N THR A 232 1.17 -22.08 -8.90
CA THR A 232 1.07 -21.08 -9.96
C THR A 232 -0.28 -20.34 -10.00
N THR A 233 -1.27 -20.76 -9.21
CA THR A 233 -2.64 -20.20 -9.20
C THR A 233 -3.04 -19.58 -7.87
N ILE A 234 -2.22 -19.76 -6.83
CA ILE A 234 -2.57 -19.40 -5.45
C ILE A 234 -2.97 -17.94 -5.26
N GLY A 235 -2.35 -17.01 -6.00
CA GLY A 235 -2.68 -15.59 -5.88
C GLY A 235 -4.12 -15.29 -6.29
N LYS A 236 -4.57 -15.78 -7.46
CA LYS A 236 -5.96 -15.65 -7.90
C LYS A 236 -6.92 -16.29 -6.90
N GLU A 237 -6.63 -17.51 -6.45
CA GLU A 237 -7.47 -18.25 -5.52
C GLU A 237 -7.72 -17.45 -4.23
N ARG A 238 -6.65 -16.86 -3.69
CA ARG A 238 -6.67 -16.10 -2.43
C ARG A 238 -7.43 -14.76 -2.52
N VAL A 239 -7.47 -14.10 -3.68
CA VAL A 239 -8.20 -12.83 -3.84
C VAL A 239 -9.66 -13.00 -4.31
N THR A 240 -10.07 -14.21 -4.71
CA THR A 240 -11.38 -14.45 -5.32
C THR A 240 -12.54 -14.13 -4.36
N ALA A 241 -12.49 -14.61 -3.12
CA ALA A 241 -13.55 -14.38 -2.14
C ALA A 241 -13.68 -12.90 -1.75
N ALA A 242 -12.55 -12.22 -1.54
CA ALA A 242 -12.51 -10.78 -1.29
C ALA A 242 -13.10 -9.98 -2.46
N THR A 243 -12.78 -10.35 -3.70
CA THR A 243 -13.33 -9.70 -4.91
C THR A 243 -14.86 -9.79 -4.92
N GLN A 244 -15.41 -10.98 -4.66
CA GLN A 244 -16.86 -11.15 -4.60
C GLN A 244 -17.48 -10.32 -3.47
N TRP A 245 -16.83 -10.25 -2.31
CA TRP A 245 -17.29 -9.42 -1.20
C TRP A 245 -17.33 -7.93 -1.55
N LEU A 246 -16.33 -7.42 -2.26
CA LEU A 246 -16.33 -6.02 -2.73
C LEU A 246 -17.52 -5.77 -3.67
N ILE A 247 -17.76 -6.67 -4.63
CA ILE A 247 -18.89 -6.60 -5.57
C ILE A 247 -20.23 -6.60 -4.81
N ASP A 248 -20.44 -7.59 -3.95
CA ASP A 248 -21.72 -7.80 -3.25
C ASP A 248 -22.09 -6.63 -2.33
N ASN A 249 -21.09 -5.94 -1.80
CA ASN A 249 -21.28 -4.82 -0.87
C ASN A 249 -21.12 -3.44 -1.53
N GLY A 250 -20.92 -3.38 -2.84
CA GLY A 250 -20.73 -2.13 -3.59
C GLY A 250 -19.52 -1.33 -3.11
N LYS A 251 -18.43 -2.02 -2.79
CA LYS A 251 -17.19 -1.44 -2.25
C LYS A 251 -16.06 -1.52 -3.27
N VAL A 252 -15.00 -0.76 -3.03
CA VAL A 252 -13.77 -0.80 -3.82
C VAL A 252 -12.59 -1.12 -2.91
N GLY A 253 -11.61 -1.86 -3.43
CA GLY A 253 -10.43 -2.28 -2.70
C GLY A 253 -9.13 -1.97 -3.43
N ILE A 254 -8.02 -2.09 -2.71
CA ILE A 254 -6.66 -2.03 -3.23
C ILE A 254 -5.85 -3.14 -2.60
N LEU A 255 -4.94 -3.75 -3.35
CA LEU A 255 -3.98 -4.70 -2.79
C LEU A 255 -2.74 -3.92 -2.30
N GLY A 256 -2.77 -3.49 -1.04
CA GLY A 256 -1.78 -2.60 -0.41
C GLY A 256 -0.38 -3.20 -0.23
N GLU A 257 -0.34 -4.52 -0.11
CA GLU A 257 0.89 -5.29 -0.12
C GLU A 257 0.68 -6.60 -0.87
N PHE A 258 1.64 -6.90 -1.74
CA PHE A 258 1.81 -8.24 -2.30
C PHE A 258 3.26 -8.46 -2.69
N ALA A 259 3.69 -9.72 -2.60
CA ALA A 259 5.00 -10.12 -3.06
C ALA A 259 5.08 -11.63 -3.35
N GLY A 260 6.18 -12.04 -3.98
CA GLY A 260 6.55 -13.42 -4.21
C GLY A 260 7.99 -13.52 -4.70
N GLY A 261 8.63 -14.66 -4.48
CA GLY A 261 10.05 -14.85 -4.81
C GLY A 261 10.34 -14.78 -6.30
N VAL A 262 11.62 -14.59 -6.64
CA VAL A 262 12.09 -14.47 -8.03
C VAL A 262 12.25 -15.86 -8.67
N ASN A 263 11.13 -16.56 -8.89
CA ASN A 263 11.07 -17.87 -9.54
C ASN A 263 9.83 -17.98 -10.45
N ASP A 264 9.84 -18.95 -11.38
CA ASP A 264 8.79 -19.06 -12.40
C ASP A 264 7.40 -19.34 -11.83
N GLN A 265 7.33 -20.11 -10.73
CA GLN A 265 6.07 -20.40 -10.06
C GLN A 265 5.42 -19.14 -9.50
N CYS A 266 6.20 -18.34 -8.75
CA CYS A 266 5.74 -17.08 -8.19
C CYS A 266 5.42 -16.05 -9.27
N LYS A 267 6.25 -15.91 -10.32
CA LYS A 267 5.95 -15.01 -11.45
C LYS A 267 4.63 -15.35 -12.11
N THR A 268 4.33 -16.63 -12.27
CA THR A 268 3.05 -17.11 -12.82
C THR A 268 1.89 -16.80 -11.87
N ALA A 269 2.05 -17.05 -10.56
CA ALA A 269 1.05 -16.76 -9.55
C ALA A 269 0.73 -15.26 -9.43
N ILE A 270 1.76 -14.41 -9.42
CA ILE A 270 1.64 -12.95 -9.42
C ILE A 270 0.90 -12.49 -10.68
N THR A 271 1.31 -12.96 -11.86
CA THR A 271 0.67 -12.59 -13.12
C THR A 271 -0.81 -13.00 -13.13
N GLY A 272 -1.13 -14.22 -12.72
CA GLY A 272 -2.51 -14.71 -12.67
C GLY A 272 -3.38 -13.97 -11.65
N MET A 273 -2.80 -13.54 -10.53
CA MET A 273 -3.47 -12.69 -9.55
C MET A 273 -3.77 -11.31 -10.13
N LEU A 274 -2.77 -10.62 -10.67
CA LEU A 274 -2.93 -9.27 -11.22
C LEU A 274 -3.83 -9.26 -12.46
N ASP A 275 -3.78 -10.28 -13.32
CA ASP A 275 -4.72 -10.43 -14.44
C ASP A 275 -6.17 -10.59 -13.92
N TYR A 276 -6.39 -11.32 -12.82
CA TYR A 276 -7.70 -11.47 -12.21
C TYR A 276 -8.21 -10.15 -11.60
N LEU A 277 -7.35 -9.40 -10.90
CA LEU A 277 -7.70 -8.07 -10.37
C LEU A 277 -8.00 -7.08 -11.50
N ALA A 278 -7.20 -7.09 -12.58
CA ALA A 278 -7.39 -6.23 -13.74
C ALA A 278 -8.72 -6.50 -14.46
N ALA A 279 -9.16 -7.76 -14.49
CA ALA A 279 -10.47 -8.14 -15.02
C ALA A 279 -11.66 -7.69 -14.13
N HIS A 280 -11.39 -7.29 -12.88
CA HIS A 280 -12.37 -6.78 -11.90
C HIS A 280 -11.95 -5.38 -11.41
N ASN A 281 -11.44 -4.53 -12.31
CA ASN A 281 -10.95 -3.19 -11.99
C ASN A 281 -12.08 -2.18 -11.67
N ASP A 282 -13.34 -2.59 -11.79
CA ASP A 282 -14.50 -1.88 -11.25
C ASP A 282 -14.44 -1.82 -9.72
N VAL A 283 -14.03 -2.91 -9.07
CA VAL A 283 -13.84 -3.00 -7.61
C VAL A 283 -12.39 -2.89 -7.17
N TRP A 284 -11.41 -3.37 -7.95
CA TRP A 284 -9.99 -3.26 -7.60
C TRP A 284 -9.34 -2.02 -8.20
N LYS A 285 -8.98 -1.06 -7.34
CA LYS A 285 -8.33 0.18 -7.77
C LYS A 285 -6.86 0.00 -8.13
N GLY A 286 -6.21 -1.05 -7.65
CA GLY A 286 -4.77 -1.18 -7.82
C GLY A 286 -4.09 -2.25 -7.00
N ALA A 287 -2.76 -2.24 -7.10
CA ALA A 287 -1.86 -3.06 -6.30
C ALA A 287 -0.54 -2.32 -6.00
N VAL A 288 0.05 -2.59 -4.85
CA VAL A 288 1.25 -1.94 -4.33
C VAL A 288 2.22 -3.05 -3.86
N TRP A 289 3.39 -3.14 -4.48
CA TRP A 289 4.35 -4.20 -4.18
C TRP A 289 5.01 -3.99 -2.81
N TRP A 290 5.30 -5.07 -2.09
CA TRP A 290 6.14 -5.04 -0.89
C TRP A 290 7.53 -5.63 -1.19
N ALA A 291 8.64 -4.87 -1.13
CA ALA A 291 8.76 -3.43 -0.93
C ALA A 291 10.04 -2.88 -1.60
N ALA A 292 10.12 -1.56 -1.73
CA ALA A 292 11.34 -0.77 -1.95
C ALA A 292 11.74 -0.07 -0.65
N GLY A 293 12.89 0.60 -0.65
CA GLY A 293 13.49 1.23 0.52
C GLY A 293 15.01 1.01 0.58
N PRO A 294 15.79 1.99 1.08
CA PRO A 294 17.24 2.02 0.90
C PRO A 294 18.01 1.00 1.76
N TRP A 295 17.35 0.33 2.72
CA TRP A 295 17.98 -0.57 3.70
C TRP A 295 17.59 -2.04 3.57
N TRP A 296 16.98 -2.44 2.47
CA TRP A 296 16.56 -3.84 2.28
C TRP A 296 17.68 -4.83 2.02
N GLY A 297 18.86 -4.39 1.58
CA GLY A 297 19.99 -5.29 1.32
C GLY A 297 19.62 -6.42 0.35
N ASP A 298 19.82 -7.67 0.78
CA ASP A 298 19.53 -8.90 0.04
C ASP A 298 18.12 -9.46 0.27
N TYR A 299 17.20 -8.67 0.86
CA TYR A 299 15.82 -9.08 1.06
C TYR A 299 15.17 -9.61 -0.22
N MET A 300 14.52 -10.77 -0.10
CA MET A 300 14.01 -11.57 -1.23
C MET A 300 12.96 -10.86 -2.11
N PHE A 301 12.29 -9.82 -1.59
CA PHE A 301 11.30 -9.03 -2.35
C PHE A 301 11.76 -7.59 -2.66
N ASN A 302 13.04 -7.31 -2.46
CA ASN A 302 13.61 -5.97 -2.62
C ASN A 302 13.41 -5.42 -4.05
N MET A 303 12.58 -4.37 -4.18
CA MET A 303 12.31 -3.62 -5.42
C MET A 303 13.16 -2.34 -5.52
N GLU A 304 14.08 -2.09 -4.57
CA GLU A 304 14.93 -0.91 -4.57
C GLU A 304 15.81 -0.88 -5.85
N PRO A 305 15.73 0.19 -6.66
CA PRO A 305 16.55 0.32 -7.85
C PRO A 305 18.05 0.48 -7.50
N SER A 306 18.98 0.06 -8.34
CA SER A 306 18.78 -0.66 -9.61
C SER A 306 19.06 -2.16 -9.49
N THR A 307 19.33 -2.64 -8.27
CA THR A 307 19.91 -3.96 -8.01
C THR A 307 19.04 -4.87 -7.16
N GLY A 308 17.92 -4.38 -6.61
CA GLY A 308 16.97 -5.21 -5.88
C GLY A 308 16.58 -6.46 -6.68
N VAL A 309 16.48 -7.60 -6.00
CA VAL A 309 16.18 -8.88 -6.66
C VAL A 309 14.81 -8.85 -7.34
N ALA A 310 13.80 -8.20 -6.74
CA ALA A 310 12.49 -8.01 -7.36
C ALA A 310 12.53 -6.90 -8.42
N TYR A 311 13.35 -5.85 -8.26
CA TYR A 311 13.55 -4.82 -9.28
C TYR A 311 14.06 -5.41 -10.60
N THR A 312 15.01 -6.35 -10.52
CA THR A 312 15.56 -7.01 -11.72
C THR A 312 14.72 -8.19 -12.18
N GLY A 313 14.13 -8.95 -11.25
CA GLY A 313 13.50 -10.23 -11.50
C GLY A 313 11.98 -10.22 -11.68
N ILE A 314 11.27 -9.25 -11.06
CA ILE A 314 9.81 -9.17 -11.02
C ILE A 314 9.28 -7.93 -11.76
N LEU A 315 9.91 -6.75 -11.65
CA LEU A 315 9.47 -5.54 -12.36
C LEU A 315 9.14 -5.76 -13.85
N PRO A 316 9.89 -6.58 -14.63
CA PRO A 316 9.55 -6.85 -16.02
C PRO A 316 8.13 -7.39 -16.23
N ILE A 317 7.62 -8.25 -15.33
CA ILE A 317 6.23 -8.74 -15.42
C ILE A 317 5.22 -7.73 -14.90
N LEU A 318 5.62 -6.86 -13.95
CA LEU A 318 4.74 -5.83 -13.40
C LEU A 318 4.47 -4.71 -14.42
N LYS A 319 5.42 -4.39 -15.30
CA LYS A 319 5.28 -3.35 -16.36
C LYS A 319 4.07 -3.53 -17.29
N LYS A 320 3.43 -4.70 -17.31
CA LYS A 320 2.17 -4.92 -18.03
C LYS A 320 1.00 -4.14 -17.42
N TYR A 321 1.09 -3.76 -16.14
CA TYR A 321 0.03 -3.16 -15.35
C TYR A 321 0.29 -1.68 -14.99
N ILE A 322 1.36 -1.09 -15.52
CA ILE A 322 1.84 0.26 -15.22
C ILE A 322 1.71 1.16 -16.44
#